data_AF-S8E817-F1
#
_entry.id   AF-S8E817-F1
#
_cell.length_a   1.000
_cell.length_b   1.000
_cell.length_c   1.000
_cell.angle_alpha   90.00
_cell.angle_beta   90.00
_cell.angle_gamma   90.00
#
_symmetry.space_group_name_H-M   'P 1'
#
loop_
_entity.id
_entity.type
_entity.pdbx_description
1 polymer ?
#
loop_
_entity_poly.entity_id
_entity_poly.type
_entity_poly.pdbx_seq_one_letter_code
_entity_poly.pdbx_strand_id
1 'polypeptide(L)'
;FQGHSSRLAALDYTVCLHSQVFVTTQGGNFPHFLVGHRRYTYGGHARTIKPDKRKLVQLFDDTNIRWQDFKKHLRDMLRRNDLKGVELRKPGGSLYMHPMPDCMCNAKKSTPTPSSE
;
A
#
# COMPACT_ATOMS: atom_id res chain seq x y z
N PHE A 1 -12.95 10.06 22.03
CA PHE A 1 -11.92 11.03 22.50
C PHE A 1 -12.44 12.46 22.34
N GLN A 2 -13.37 12.89 23.19
CA GLN A 2 -13.89 14.26 23.13
C GLN A 2 -12.76 15.26 23.41
N GLY A 3 -12.62 16.28 22.57
CA GLY A 3 -11.56 17.30 22.70
C GLY A 3 -10.14 16.83 22.35
N HIS A 4 -9.94 15.60 21.87
CA HIS A 4 -8.61 15.06 21.58
C HIS A 4 -8.52 14.39 20.20
N SER A 5 -8.80 15.16 19.15
CA SER A 5 -8.76 14.69 17.75
C SER A 5 -7.40 14.10 17.36
N SER A 6 -6.28 14.74 17.74
CA SER A 6 -4.94 14.23 17.42
C SER A 6 -4.64 12.88 18.07
N ARG A 7 -5.16 12.61 19.27
CA ARG A 7 -4.96 11.32 19.95
C ARG A 7 -5.76 10.20 19.27
N LEU A 8 -6.99 10.50 18.87
CA LEU A 8 -7.80 9.56 18.08
C LEU A 8 -7.11 9.27 16.74
N ALA A 9 -6.63 10.29 16.04
CA ALA A 9 -5.90 10.10 14.78
C ALA A 9 -4.60 9.28 14.96
N ALA A 10 -3.88 9.47 16.06
CA ALA A 10 -2.70 8.66 16.38
C ALA A 10 -3.04 7.18 16.64
N LEU A 11 -4.20 6.93 17.28
CA LEU A 11 -4.70 5.57 17.49
C LEU A 11 -5.10 4.92 16.17
N ASP A 12 -5.87 5.63 15.31
CA ASP A 12 -6.23 5.17 13.97
C ASP A 12 -4.99 4.85 13.14
N TYR A 13 -3.96 5.70 13.22
CA TYR A 13 -2.68 5.52 12.52
C TYR A 13 -1.99 4.23 12.98
N THR A 14 -1.86 4.05 14.29
CA THR A 14 -1.15 2.89 14.88
C THR A 14 -1.84 1.58 14.53
N VAL A 15 -3.16 1.51 14.68
CA VAL A 15 -3.95 0.33 14.31
C VAL A 15 -3.80 0.02 12.83
N CYS A 16 -3.88 1.04 11.97
CA CYS A 16 -3.75 0.87 10.52
C CYS A 16 -2.30 0.58 10.07
N LEU A 17 -1.28 0.94 10.85
CA LEU A 17 0.13 0.64 10.56
C LEU A 17 0.44 -0.84 10.83
N HIS A 18 -0.12 -1.40 11.89
CA HIS A 18 0.11 -2.77 12.31
C HIS A 18 -0.91 -3.77 11.76
N SER A 19 -1.95 -3.30 11.06
CA SER A 19 -2.89 -4.19 10.40
C SER A 19 -2.23 -5.01 9.29
N GLN A 20 -2.68 -6.26 9.12
CA GLN A 20 -2.21 -7.13 8.05
C GLN A 20 -2.55 -6.60 6.65
N VAL A 21 -3.71 -5.94 6.54
CA VAL A 21 -4.20 -5.33 5.30
C VAL A 21 -4.71 -3.93 5.63
N PHE A 22 -4.40 -2.97 4.76
CA PHE A 22 -4.90 -1.60 4.85
C PHE A 22 -5.55 -1.20 3.53
N VAL A 23 -6.79 -0.69 3.59
CA VAL A 23 -7.51 -0.22 2.40
C VAL A 23 -7.75 1.28 2.55
N THR A 24 -7.23 2.07 1.61
CA THR A 24 -7.40 3.53 1.64
C THR A 24 -8.56 3.95 0.72
N THR A 25 -9.55 4.65 1.29
CA THR A 25 -10.73 5.11 0.55
C THR A 25 -10.62 6.55 0.09
N GLN A 26 -9.72 7.37 0.64
CA GLN A 26 -9.55 8.77 0.25
C GLN A 26 -8.07 9.14 0.10
N GLY A 27 -7.82 10.29 -0.53
CA GLY A 27 -6.51 10.93 -0.51
C GLY A 27 -6.30 11.75 0.77
N GLY A 28 -5.18 12.46 0.85
CA GLY A 28 -4.85 13.35 1.97
C GLY A 28 -3.65 12.87 2.78
N ASN A 29 -3.35 13.61 3.84
CA ASN A 29 -2.12 13.42 4.62
C ASN A 29 -2.06 12.08 5.35
N PHE A 30 -3.14 11.65 5.98
CA PHE A 30 -3.17 10.39 6.74
C PHE A 30 -2.77 9.16 5.90
N PRO A 31 -3.46 8.83 4.80
CA PRO A 31 -3.08 7.68 3.98
C PRO A 31 -1.72 7.89 3.29
N HIS A 32 -1.33 9.13 3.00
CA HIS A 32 -0.03 9.44 2.41
C HIS A 32 1.12 9.00 3.34
N PHE A 33 1.12 9.46 4.59
CA PHE A 33 2.14 9.08 5.58
C PHE A 33 2.06 7.60 5.95
N LEU A 34 0.86 7.07 6.13
CA LEU A 34 0.66 5.68 6.53
C LEU A 34 1.14 4.70 5.46
N VAL A 35 0.83 4.96 4.18
CA VAL A 35 1.27 4.12 3.05
C VAL A 35 2.79 4.07 2.97
N GLY A 36 3.47 5.22 3.05
CA GLY A 36 4.94 5.25 2.99
C GLY A 36 5.59 4.57 4.19
N HIS A 37 5.07 4.79 5.41
CA HIS A 37 5.55 4.12 6.60
C HIS A 37 5.37 2.59 6.50
N ARG A 38 4.18 2.12 6.08
CA ARG A 38 3.95 0.70 5.81
C ARG A 38 4.93 0.15 4.75
N ARG A 39 5.17 0.88 3.65
CA ARG A 39 6.15 0.46 2.63
C ARG A 39 7.55 0.32 3.23
N TYR A 40 8.00 1.31 4.01
CA TYR A 40 9.29 1.28 4.68
C TYR A 40 9.42 0.06 5.63
N THR A 41 8.49 -0.09 6.57
CA THR A 41 8.55 -1.13 7.60
C THR A 41 8.45 -2.55 7.04
N TYR A 42 7.68 -2.75 5.96
CA TYR A 42 7.42 -4.08 5.38
C TYR A 42 8.11 -4.31 4.02
N GLY A 43 9.21 -3.61 3.73
CA GLY A 43 10.03 -3.88 2.54
C GLY A 43 9.28 -3.68 1.20
N GLY A 44 8.31 -2.77 1.17
CA GLY A 44 7.48 -2.46 0.00
C GLY A 44 6.27 -3.38 -0.16
N HIS A 45 6.13 -4.42 0.67
CA HIS A 45 5.04 -5.38 0.61
C HIS A 45 4.15 -5.33 1.86
N ALA A 46 3.26 -4.33 1.91
CA ALA A 46 2.39 -4.10 3.06
C ALA A 46 0.90 -4.39 2.80
N ARG A 47 0.56 -5.14 1.75
CA ARG A 47 -0.85 -5.39 1.31
C ARG A 47 -1.74 -4.16 1.47
N THR A 48 -1.25 -3.03 0.97
CA THR A 48 -1.98 -1.77 1.02
C THR A 48 -2.77 -1.60 -0.26
N ILE A 49 -4.09 -1.57 -0.17
CA ILE A 49 -4.98 -1.52 -1.32
C ILE A 49 -5.51 -0.10 -1.47
N LYS A 50 -5.09 0.58 -2.54
CA LYS A 50 -5.82 1.74 -3.07
C LYS A 50 -6.70 1.24 -4.21
N PRO A 51 -8.00 1.01 -3.98
CA PRO A 51 -8.87 0.52 -5.02
C PRO A 51 -9.06 1.56 -6.12
N ASP A 52 -9.24 1.07 -7.34
CA ASP A 52 -9.65 1.88 -8.47
C ASP A 52 -11.15 2.12 -8.35
N LYS A 53 -11.53 3.25 -7.75
CA LYS A 53 -12.93 3.56 -7.44
C LYS A 53 -13.82 3.53 -8.68
N ARG A 54 -13.35 4.06 -9.82
CA ARG A 54 -14.13 4.09 -11.06
C ARG A 54 -14.41 2.68 -11.56
N LYS A 55 -13.39 1.82 -11.51
CA LYS A 55 -13.54 0.41 -11.86
C LYS A 55 -14.45 -0.33 -10.87
N LEU A 56 -14.35 -0.06 -9.56
CA LEU A 56 -15.23 -0.68 -8.58
C LEU A 56 -16.70 -0.32 -8.83
N VAL A 57 -17.01 0.93 -9.18
CA VAL A 57 -18.39 1.33 -9.52
C VAL A 57 -18.92 0.46 -10.66
N GLN A 58 -18.16 0.30 -11.74
CA GLN A 58 -18.56 -0.55 -12.87
C GLN A 58 -18.74 -2.02 -12.47
N LEU A 59 -17.86 -2.54 -11.62
CA LEU A 59 -17.93 -3.93 -11.16
C LEU A 59 -19.11 -4.20 -10.21
N PHE A 60 -19.53 -3.21 -9.44
CA PHE A 60 -20.69 -3.33 -8.56
C PHE A 60 -22.02 -3.12 -9.30
N ASP A 61 -21.99 -2.40 -10.41
CA ASP A 61 -23.17 -2.15 -11.26
C ASP A 61 -23.51 -3.36 -12.16
N ASP A 62 -22.53 -4.22 -12.46
CA ASP A 62 -22.75 -5.46 -13.20
C ASP A 62 -23.41 -6.53 -12.33
N THR A 63 -24.72 -6.71 -12.50
CA THR A 63 -25.52 -7.70 -11.77
C THR A 63 -25.25 -9.15 -12.19
N ASN A 64 -24.57 -9.36 -13.32
CA ASN A 64 -24.28 -10.69 -13.86
C ASN A 64 -22.81 -11.11 -13.65
N ILE A 65 -22.01 -10.27 -13.00
CA ILE A 65 -20.59 -10.56 -12.78
C ILE A 65 -20.41 -11.83 -11.95
N ARG A 66 -19.61 -12.77 -12.46
CA ARG A 66 -19.24 -13.96 -11.71
C ARG A 66 -18.22 -13.61 -10.64
N TRP A 67 -18.32 -14.27 -9.49
CA TRP A 67 -17.37 -14.09 -8.38
C TRP A 67 -15.91 -14.26 -8.81
N GLN A 68 -15.62 -15.20 -9.72
CA GLN A 68 -14.26 -15.43 -10.19
C GLN A 68 -13.68 -14.20 -10.92
N ASP A 69 -14.50 -13.52 -11.72
CA ASP A 69 -14.10 -12.35 -12.50
C ASP A 69 -13.95 -11.11 -11.62
N PHE A 70 -14.91 -10.91 -10.71
CA PHE A 70 -14.83 -9.86 -9.69
C PHE A 70 -13.57 -10.01 -8.83
N LYS A 71 -13.31 -11.22 -8.32
CA LYS A 71 -12.11 -11.55 -7.53
C LYS A 71 -10.82 -11.30 -8.32
N LYS A 72 -10.79 -11.63 -9.61
CA LYS A 72 -9.65 -11.36 -10.49
C LYS A 72 -9.37 -9.86 -10.57
N HIS A 73 -10.39 -9.04 -10.75
CA HIS A 73 -10.22 -7.58 -10.77
C HIS A 73 -9.70 -7.02 -9.44
N LEU A 74 -10.19 -7.49 -8.30
CA LEU A 74 -9.66 -7.07 -7.00
C LEU A 74 -8.20 -7.47 -6.79
N ARG A 75 -7.83 -8.70 -7.19
CA ARG A 75 -6.44 -9.17 -7.17
C ARG A 75 -5.53 -8.34 -8.07
N ASP A 76 -6.02 -7.93 -9.24
CA ASP A 76 -5.28 -7.02 -10.12
C ASP A 76 -5.09 -5.63 -9.50
N MET A 77 -6.07 -5.12 -8.75
CA MET A 77 -5.90 -3.88 -7.99
C MET A 77 -4.82 -4.04 -6.92
N LEU A 78 -4.83 -5.13 -6.14
CA LEU A 78 -3.79 -5.40 -5.14
C LEU A 78 -2.40 -5.49 -5.78
N ARG A 79 -2.24 -6.30 -6.83
CA ARG A 79 -0.96 -6.45 -7.55
C ARG A 79 -0.38 -5.12 -8.03
N ARG A 80 -1.23 -4.24 -8.59
CA ARG A 80 -0.79 -2.90 -9.02
C ARG A 80 -0.33 -2.03 -7.85
N ASN A 81 -0.93 -2.17 -6.68
CA ASN A 81 -0.52 -1.43 -5.49
C ASN A 81 0.82 -1.94 -4.93
N ASP A 82 1.02 -3.26 -4.91
CA ASP A 82 2.27 -3.88 -4.46
C ASP A 82 3.45 -3.45 -5.35
N LEU A 83 3.27 -3.43 -6.67
CA LEU A 83 4.30 -2.94 -7.61
C LEU A 83 4.70 -1.49 -7.33
N LYS A 84 3.73 -0.63 -6.99
CA LYS A 84 4.00 0.76 -6.58
C LYS A 84 4.68 0.88 -5.22
N GLY A 85 4.63 -0.17 -4.40
CA GLY A 85 5.28 -0.22 -3.10
C GLY A 85 6.80 -0.32 -3.18
N VAL A 86 7.31 -0.83 -4.30
CA VAL A 86 8.74 -1.05 -4.58
C VAL A 86 9.25 -0.22 -5.76
N GLU A 87 8.41 0.68 -6.31
CA GLU A 87 8.80 1.57 -7.40
C GLU A 87 9.71 2.69 -6.86
N LEU A 88 10.71 3.06 -7.66
CA LEU A 88 11.56 4.22 -7.36
C LEU A 88 10.70 5.50 -7.33
N ARG A 89 10.95 6.35 -6.33
CA ARG A 89 10.34 7.67 -6.24
C ARG A 89 10.66 8.49 -7.47
N LYS A 90 9.61 8.99 -8.13
CA LYS A 90 9.72 9.90 -9.27
C LYS A 90 10.25 11.27 -8.81
N PRO A 91 10.93 12.04 -9.68
CA PRO A 91 11.30 13.42 -9.39
C PRO A 91 10.09 14.24 -8.91
N GLY A 92 10.25 15.00 -7.82
CA GLY A 92 9.16 15.74 -7.18
C GLY A 92 8.15 14.91 -6.39
N GLY A 93 8.29 13.58 -6.36
CA GLY A 93 7.48 12.71 -5.51
C GLY A 93 7.81 12.87 -4.03
N SER A 94 6.81 12.71 -3.16
CA SER A 94 6.99 12.76 -1.72
C SER A 94 7.75 11.55 -1.18
N LEU A 95 8.82 11.81 -0.42
CA LEU A 95 9.57 10.80 0.33
C LEU A 95 8.67 10.02 1.29
N TYR A 96 7.73 10.71 1.93
CA TYR A 96 6.79 10.12 2.89
C TYR A 96 5.74 9.20 2.26
N MET A 97 5.63 9.17 0.92
CA MET A 97 4.81 8.18 0.21
C MET A 97 5.63 7.09 -0.44
N HIS A 98 6.77 7.47 -1.02
CA HIS A 98 7.64 6.62 -1.82
C HIS A 98 9.05 6.69 -1.21
N PRO A 99 9.30 5.96 -0.11
CA PRO A 99 10.58 6.03 0.60
C PRO A 99 11.78 5.50 -0.20
N MET A 100 11.57 4.74 -1.27
CA MET A 100 12.64 4.21 -2.12
C MET A 100 13.08 5.25 -3.17
N PRO A 101 14.38 5.45 -3.44
CA PRO A 101 15.53 4.69 -2.92
C PRO A 101 16.17 5.24 -1.65
N ASP A 102 15.77 6.43 -1.18
CA ASP A 102 16.52 7.17 -0.18
C ASP A 102 16.50 6.52 1.21
N CYS A 103 15.37 5.91 1.58
CA CYS A 103 15.17 5.24 2.86
C CYS A 103 14.98 3.72 2.73
N MET A 104 14.99 3.19 1.50
CA MET A 104 14.80 1.77 1.24
C MET A 104 15.70 1.30 0.10
N CYS A 105 16.35 0.16 0.26
CA CYS A 105 17.11 -0.45 -0.82
C CYS A 105 16.22 -1.31 -1.72
N ASN A 106 16.49 -1.29 -3.03
CA ASN A 106 15.97 -2.32 -3.92
C ASN A 106 16.45 -3.68 -3.43
N ALA A 107 15.53 -4.61 -3.18
CA ALA A 107 15.88 -6.02 -3.02
C ALA A 107 16.36 -6.57 -4.38
N LYS A 108 17.57 -6.20 -4.80
CA LYS A 108 18.25 -6.90 -5.87
C LYS A 108 18.63 -8.28 -5.31
N LYS A 109 18.15 -9.31 -6.01
CA LYS A 109 18.30 -10.77 -5.80
C LYS A 109 19.42 -11.13 -4.83
N SER A 110 19.10 -11.94 -3.82
CA SER A 110 20.08 -12.70 -3.05
C SER A 110 21.19 -13.19 -3.98
N THR A 111 22.37 -12.58 -3.88
CA THR A 111 23.61 -13.16 -4.39
C THR A 111 23.74 -14.55 -3.76
N PRO A 112 24.00 -15.62 -4.53
CA PRO A 112 24.29 -16.92 -3.94
C PRO A 112 25.52 -16.73 -3.04
N THR A 113 25.38 -17.08 -1.77
CA THR A 113 26.50 -17.23 -0.85
C THR A 113 27.51 -18.17 -1.51
N PRO A 114 28.79 -17.80 -1.67
CA PRO A 114 29.80 -18.78 -2.04
C PRO A 114 29.85 -19.79 -0.90
N SER A 115 29.56 -21.05 -1.21
CA SER A 115 29.86 -22.16 -0.31
C SER A 115 31.34 -22.12 0.02
N SER A 116 31.61 -22.09 1.32
CA SER A 116 32.90 -22.36 1.96
C SER A 116 33.66 -23.51 1.32
N GLU A 117 34.93 -23.29 1.01
CA GLU A 117 36.00 -24.29 1.04
C GLU A 117 37.00 -23.88 2.13
#